data_AF-A0A969HQM6-F1
#
_entry.id   AF-A0A969HQM6-F1
#
_cell.length_a   1.000
_cell.length_b   1.000
_cell.length_c   1.000
_cell.angle_alpha   90.00
_cell.angle_beta   90.00
_cell.angle_gamma   90.00
#
_symmetry.space_group_name_H-M   'P 1'
#
loop_
_entity.id
_entity.type
_entity.pdbx_description
1 polymer ?
#
loop_
_entity_poly.entity_id
_entity_poly.type
_entity_poly.pdbx_seq_one_letter_code
_entity_poly.pdbx_strand_id
1 'polypeptide(L)' 'MKAVAAHDTLLFNLKTDPGEKENLLAQNPKVAQELITKLKVFQTHLGEVPPGLKTKEPADRSHYDRQEAWLKLEGK' A
#
# COMPACT_ATOMS: atom_id res chain seq x y z
N MET A 1 15.92 -6.77 -6.43
CA MET A 1 15.72 -5.34 -6.06
C MET A 1 15.77 -5.15 -4.55
N LYS A 2 16.14 -3.94 -4.07
CA LYS A 2 16.07 -3.55 -2.65
C LYS A 2 14.60 -3.60 -2.21
N ALA A 3 14.29 -4.33 -1.13
CA ALA A 3 12.94 -4.32 -0.57
C ALA A 3 12.54 -2.87 -0.27
N VAL A 4 11.44 -2.40 -0.87
CA VAL A 4 10.88 -1.10 -0.50
C VAL A 4 10.37 -1.26 0.92
N ALA A 5 10.96 -0.52 1.86
CA ALA A 5 10.48 -0.53 3.24
C ALA A 5 9.00 -0.20 3.23
N ALA A 6 8.21 -0.92 4.04
CA ALA A 6 6.80 -0.59 4.20
C ALA A 6 6.71 0.89 4.57
N HIS A 7 6.00 1.67 3.76
CA HIS A 7 5.73 3.05 4.11
C HIS A 7 4.81 3.09 5.33
N ASP A 8 4.95 4.14 6.12
CA ASP A 8 3.99 4.44 7.18
C ASP A 8 2.61 4.78 6.59
N THR A 9 1.69 5.24 7.45
CA THR A 9 0.38 5.72 7.00
C THR A 9 0.53 6.89 6.02
N LEU A 10 -0.38 6.97 5.05
CA LEU A 10 -0.46 8.07 4.08
C LEU A 10 -1.83 8.74 4.17
N LEU A 11 -1.90 10.03 3.81
CA LEU A 11 -3.16 10.78 3.76
C LEU A 11 -3.20 11.60 2.47
N PHE A 12 -4.22 11.39 1.65
CA PHE A 12 -4.41 12.10 0.37
C PHE A 12 -5.78 12.75 0.28
N ASN A 13 -5.86 13.88 -0.41
CA ASN A 13 -7.12 14.52 -0.78
C ASN A 13 -7.48 14.21 -2.23
N LEU A 14 -8.31 13.17 -2.43
CA LEU A 14 -8.67 12.68 -3.76
C LEU A 14 -9.47 13.68 -4.62
N LYS A 15 -10.04 14.73 -4.03
CA LYS A 15 -10.75 15.77 -4.81
C LYS A 15 -9.79 16.64 -5.62
N THR A 16 -8.60 16.89 -5.07
CA THR A 16 -7.60 17.79 -5.66
C THR A 16 -6.37 17.03 -6.17
N ASP A 17 -6.09 15.86 -5.60
CA ASP A 17 -4.97 14.99 -5.94
C ASP A 17 -5.45 13.54 -6.15
N PRO A 18 -6.11 13.24 -7.28
CA PRO A 18 -6.53 11.88 -7.61
C PRO A 18 -5.35 10.94 -7.94
N GLY A 19 -4.15 11.50 -8.13
CA GLY A 19 -2.94 10.74 -8.45
C GLY A 19 -2.11 10.37 -7.22
N GLU A 20 -2.56 10.70 -6.00
CA GLU A 20 -1.90 10.38 -4.73
C GLU A 20 -0.41 10.81 -4.71
N LYS A 21 -0.15 12.01 -5.21
CA LYS A 21 1.20 12.56 -5.35
C LYS A 21 1.65 13.33 -4.11
N GLU A 22 0.73 13.94 -3.39
CA GLU A 22 1.02 14.80 -2.24
C GLU A 22 0.50 14.20 -0.93
N ASN A 23 1.41 13.63 -0.14
CA ASN A 23 1.07 13.11 1.19
C ASN A 23 0.85 14.25 2.20
N LEU A 24 -0.38 14.38 2.68
CA LEU A 24 -0.84 15.42 3.60
C LEU A 24 -0.74 15.03 5.09
N LEU A 25 -0.17 13.87 5.41
CA LEU A 25 -0.15 13.34 6.78
C LEU A 25 0.54 14.30 7.77
N ALA A 26 1.69 14.85 7.40
CA ALA A 26 2.46 15.74 8.27
C ALA A 26 1.70 17.04 8.58
N GLN A 27 0.92 17.53 7.61
CA GLN A 27 0.13 18.76 7.76
C GLN A 27 -1.18 18.51 8.50
N ASN A 28 -1.76 17.30 8.40
CA ASN A 28 -3.08 16.98 8.93
C ASN A 28 -3.10 15.70 9.80
N PRO A 29 -2.27 15.58 10.84
CA PRO A 29 -2.15 14.34 11.64
C PRO A 29 -3.44 14.01 12.39
N LYS A 30 -4.21 15.02 12.81
CA LYS A 30 -5.50 14.83 13.50
C LYS A 30 -6.56 14.19 12.59
N VAL A 31 -6.58 14.57 11.32
CA VAL A 31 -7.52 14.00 10.33
C VAL A 31 -7.18 12.54 10.08
N ALA A 32 -5.90 12.20 9.91
CA ALA A 32 -5.46 10.82 9.79
C ALA A 32 -5.87 9.99 11.02
N GLN A 33 -5.64 10.52 12.23
CA GLN A 33 -6.02 9.83 13.46
C GLN A 33 -7.54 9.58 13.54
N GLU A 34 -8.36 10.55 13.17
CA GLU A 34 -9.81 10.39 13.14
C GLU A 34 -10.25 9.30 12.17
N LEU A 35 -9.69 9.30 10.95
CA LEU A 35 -10.00 8.29 9.92
C LEU A 35 -9.57 6.88 10.35
N ILE A 36 -8.38 6.74 10.94
CA ILE A 36 -7.89 5.45 11.47
C ILE A 36 -8.81 4.97 12.59
N THR A 37 -9.24 5.85 13.49
CA THR A 37 -10.17 5.50 14.56
C THR A 37 -11.51 5.01 13.99
N LYS A 38 -12.07 5.71 13.00
CA LYS A 38 -13.30 5.29 12.32
C LYS A 38 -13.14 3.95 11.61
N LEU A 39 -12.00 3.72 10.94
CA LEU A 39 -11.69 2.45 10.30
C LEU A 39 -11.65 1.30 11.32
N LYS A 40 -10.99 1.50 12.47
CA LYS A 40 -10.92 0.50 13.53
C LYS A 40 -12.31 0.17 14.08
N VAL A 41 -13.13 1.18 14.35
CA VAL A 41 -14.52 0.98 14.78
C VAL A 41 -15.29 0.16 13.73
N PHE A 42 -15.19 0.54 12.45
CA PHE A 42 -15.81 -0.22 11.36
C PHE A 42 -15.36 -1.69 11.34
N GLN A 43 -14.06 -1.96 11.53
CA GLN A 43 -13.53 -3.32 11.58
C GLN A 43 -14.13 -4.15 12.73
N THR A 44 -14.42 -3.55 13.88
CA THR A 44 -15.09 -4.28 14.98
C THR A 44 -16.51 -4.73 14.63
N HIS A 45 -17.15 -4.06 13.66
CA HIS A 45 -18.49 -4.40 13.20
C HIS A 45 -18.51 -5.45 12.08
N LEU A 46 -17.36 -5.88 11.55
CA LEU A 46 -17.28 -6.88 10.49
C LEU A 46 -17.62 -8.30 10.95
N GLY A 47 -17.66 -8.56 12.27
CA GLY A 47 -17.89 -9.89 12.82
C GLY A 47 -16.73 -10.85 12.51
N GLU A 48 -17.04 -12.12 12.28
CA GLU A 48 -16.04 -13.12 11.89
C GLU A 48 -15.66 -12.95 10.41
N VAL A 49 -14.41 -12.57 10.15
CA VAL A 49 -13.87 -12.45 8.79
C VAL A 49 -13.19 -13.75 8.38
N PRO A 50 -13.42 -14.26 7.15
CA PRO A 50 -12.77 -15.47 6.69
C PRO A 50 -11.25 -15.27 6.67
N PRO A 51 -10.46 -16.35 6.86
CA PRO A 51 -9.01 -16.26 6.77
C PRO A 51 -8.62 -15.75 5.37
N GLY A 52 -7.67 -14.82 5.33
CA GLY A 52 -7.18 -14.26 4.07
C GLY A 52 -6.68 -15.35 3.14
N LEU A 53 -7.26 -15.43 1.94
CA LEU A 53 -6.84 -16.38 0.93
C LEU A 53 -5.47 -15.96 0.40
N LYS A 54 -4.46 -16.83 0.53
CA LYS A 54 -3.15 -16.63 -0.10
C LYS A 54 -3.26 -17.01 -1.57
N THR A 55 -3.59 -16.06 -2.43
CA THR A 55 -3.72 -16.25 -3.89
C THR A 55 -2.42 -15.99 -4.67
N LYS A 56 -1.27 -15.92 -4.00
CA LYS A 56 -0.01 -15.62 -4.70
C LYS A 56 0.33 -16.76 -5.65
N GLU A 57 0.36 -16.48 -6.94
CA GLU A 57 0.80 -17.42 -7.96
C GLU A 57 2.23 -17.10 -8.41
N PRO A 58 2.98 -18.09 -8.91
CA PRO A 58 4.27 -17.82 -9.55
C PRO A 58 4.17 -16.77 -10.68
N ALA A 59 3.03 -16.70 -11.37
CA ALA A 59 2.77 -15.70 -12.41
C ALA A 59 2.81 -14.25 -11.89
N ASP A 60 2.41 -14.01 -10.63
CA ASP A 60 2.48 -12.68 -10.00
C ASP A 60 3.92 -12.17 -9.87
N ARG A 61 4.90 -13.09 -9.90
CA ARG A 61 6.33 -12.76 -9.86
C ARG A 61 6.97 -12.56 -11.23
N SER A 62 6.31 -12.98 -12.31
CA SER A 62 6.89 -13.02 -13.66
C SER A 62 7.37 -11.66 -14.17
N HIS A 63 6.68 -10.57 -13.81
CA HIS A 63 7.09 -9.20 -14.15
C HIS A 63 8.39 -8.78 -13.43
N TYR A 64 8.55 -9.17 -12.17
CA TYR A 64 9.75 -8.91 -11.39
C TYR A 64 10.92 -9.75 -11.89
N ASP A 65 10.69 -11.03 -12.18
CA ASP A 65 11.72 -11.94 -12.68
C ASP A 65 12.27 -11.46 -14.04
N ARG A 66 11.39 -10.97 -14.93
CA ARG A 66 11.78 -10.33 -16.19
C ARG A 66 12.60 -9.07 -15.97
N GLN A 67 12.21 -8.23 -15.03
CA GLN A 67 12.91 -6.98 -14.73
C GLN A 67 14.29 -7.23 -14.10
N GLU A 68 14.41 -8.21 -13.21
CA GLU A 68 15.70 -8.62 -12.64
C GLU A 68 16.63 -9.21 -13.71
N ALA A 69 16.11 -10.01 -14.63
CA ALA A 69 16.88 -10.51 -15.77
C ALA A 69 17.39 -9.36 -16.66
N TRP A 70 16.54 -8.37 -16.94
CA TRP A 70 16.91 -7.20 -17.73
C TRP A 70 18.00 -6.34 -17.03
N LEU A 71 17.87 -6.06 -15.74
CA LEU A 71 18.87 -5.30 -14.97
C LEU A 71 20.24 -5.99 -14.97
N LYS A 72 20.26 -7.32 -14.79
CA LYS A 72 21.49 -8.13 -14.85
C LYS A 72 22.16 -8.09 -16.23
N LEU A 73 21.36 -8.08 -17.30
CA LEU A 73 21.87 -7.96 -18.67
C LEU A 73 22.45 -6.57 -18.96
N GLU A 74 21.90 -5.51 -18.37
CA GLU A 74 22.40 -4.14 -18.52
C GLU A 74 23.58 -3.79 -17.61
N GLY A 75 24.06 -4.73 -16.78
CA GLY A 75 25.20 -4.50 -15.88
C GLY A 75 24.94 -3.46 -14.79
N LYS A 76 23.68 -3.26 -14.39
CA LYS A 76 23.25 -2.34 -13.32
C LYS A 76 22.91 -3.08 -12.03
#